data_AF-A0A4Y8PBL0-F1
#
_entry.id   AF-A0A4Y8PBL0-F1
#
_cell.length_a   1.000
_cell.length_b   1.000
_cell.length_c   1.000
_cell.angle_alpha   90.00
_cell.angle_beta   90.00
_cell.angle_gamma   90.00
#
_symmetry.space_group_name_H-M   'P 1'
#
loop_
_entity.id
_entity.type
_entity.pdbx_description
1 polymer ?
#
loop_
_entity_poly.entity_id
_entity_poly.type
_entity_poly.pdbx_seq_one_letter_code
_entity_poly.pdbx_strand_id
1 'polypeptide(L)'
;MKELSPAFFSSALEEKIRAKLSEISVQLDQLSAAYLSRLHREIENLALQISLLNNHAADSQKKVKLLSQILEILEEIQIRPEKGRRKDLKKIDSLIGFLSEMLEKNSKELKISSFIISLQKQIK
;
A
#
# COMPACT_ATOMS: atom_id res chain seq x y z
N MET A 1 -21.86 -55.59 6.75
CA MET A 1 -21.38 -54.19 6.68
C MET A 1 -21.47 -53.77 5.22
N LYS A 2 -22.25 -52.74 4.86
CA LYS A 2 -22.31 -52.25 3.47
C LYS A 2 -20.98 -51.56 3.16
N GLU A 3 -20.19 -52.12 2.26
CA GLU A 3 -19.00 -51.45 1.74
C GLU A 3 -19.44 -50.15 1.06
N LEU A 4 -18.90 -49.02 1.54
CA LEU A 4 -19.14 -47.71 0.95
C LEU A 4 -18.54 -47.72 -0.47
N SER A 5 -19.34 -47.37 -1.47
CA SER A 5 -18.89 -47.45 -2.86
C SER A 5 -17.82 -46.38 -3.15
N PRO A 6 -16.86 -46.65 -4.05
CA PRO A 6 -15.85 -45.67 -4.48
C PRO A 6 -16.43 -44.32 -4.95
N ALA A 7 -17.65 -44.33 -5.49
CA ALA A 7 -18.34 -43.11 -5.93
C ALA A 7 -18.70 -42.18 -4.75
N PHE A 8 -19.06 -42.73 -3.59
CA PHE A 8 -19.36 -41.96 -2.38
C PHE A 8 -18.09 -41.27 -1.83
N PHE A 9 -16.95 -41.96 -1.88
CA PHE A 9 -15.66 -41.37 -1.48
C PHE A 9 -15.21 -40.27 -2.45
N SER A 10 -15.44 -40.45 -3.75
CA SER A 10 -15.15 -39.42 -4.77
C SER A 10 -15.98 -38.16 -4.58
N SER A 11 -17.28 -38.29 -4.27
CA SER A 11 -18.15 -37.14 -4.04
C SER A 11 -17.80 -36.39 -2.75
N ALA A 12 -17.50 -37.12 -1.67
CA ALA A 12 -17.07 -36.50 -0.41
C ALA A 12 -15.72 -35.77 -0.56
N LEU A 13 -14.80 -36.33 -1.37
CA LEU A 13 -13.54 -35.68 -1.70
C LEU A 13 -13.75 -34.40 -2.52
N GLU A 14 -14.63 -34.44 -3.53
CA GLU A 14 -14.98 -33.27 -4.33
C GLU A 14 -15.57 -32.15 -3.46
N GLU A 15 -16.50 -32.47 -2.57
CA GLU A 15 -17.10 -31.50 -1.65
C GLU A 15 -16.05 -30.85 -0.74
N LYS A 16 -15.13 -31.65 -0.21
CA LYS A 16 -14.00 -31.14 0.60
C LYS A 16 -13.08 -30.22 -0.20
N ILE A 17 -12.81 -30.55 -1.46
CA ILE A 17 -12.02 -29.69 -2.36
C ILE A 17 -12.75 -28.37 -2.60
N ARG A 18 -14.06 -28.40 -2.90
CA ARG A 18 -14.87 -27.19 -3.10
C ARG A 18 -14.91 -26.31 -1.87
N ALA A 19 -15.08 -26.90 -0.69
CA ALA A 19 -15.02 -26.16 0.58
C ALA A 19 -13.66 -25.48 0.78
N LYS A 20 -12.55 -26.17 0.46
CA LYS A 20 -11.20 -25.59 0.54
C LYS A 20 -10.95 -24.48 -0.49
N LEU A 21 -11.44 -24.62 -1.71
CA LEU A 21 -11.37 -23.56 -2.70
C LEU A 21 -12.20 -22.33 -2.28
N SER A 22 -13.37 -22.53 -1.68
CA SER A 22 -14.18 -21.44 -1.14
C SER A 22 -13.46 -20.72 0.00
N GLU A 23 -12.80 -21.46 0.90
CA GLU A 23 -11.99 -20.88 1.98
C GLU A 23 -10.84 -20.02 1.43
N ILE A 24 -10.12 -20.52 0.42
CA ILE A 24 -9.05 -19.77 -0.26
C ILE A 24 -9.60 -18.50 -0.91
N SER A 25 -10.77 -18.56 -1.54
CA SER A 25 -11.42 -17.38 -2.14
C SER A 25 -11.68 -16.29 -1.10
N VAL A 26 -12.25 -16.66 0.05
CA VAL A 26 -12.52 -15.71 1.14
C VAL A 26 -11.22 -15.12 1.69
N GLN A 27 -10.18 -15.94 1.87
CA GLN A 27 -8.87 -15.47 2.33
C GLN A 27 -8.23 -14.51 1.33
N LEU A 28 -8.35 -14.78 0.03
CA LEU A 28 -7.84 -13.91 -1.03
C LEU A 28 -8.50 -12.53 -0.99
N ASP A 29 -9.82 -12.48 -0.85
CA ASP A 29 -10.57 -11.23 -0.78
C ASP A 29 -10.17 -10.40 0.45
N GLN A 30 -10.07 -11.05 1.61
CA GLN A 30 -9.65 -10.41 2.85
C GLN A 30 -8.23 -9.86 2.77
N LEU A 31 -7.28 -10.65 2.25
CA LEU A 31 -5.89 -10.23 2.09
C LEU A 31 -5.77 -9.08 1.09
N SER A 32 -6.50 -9.15 -0.03
CA SER A 32 -6.49 -8.10 -1.04
C SER A 32 -7.06 -6.79 -0.49
N ALA A 33 -8.19 -6.85 0.22
CA ALA A 33 -8.79 -5.68 0.86
C ALA A 33 -7.86 -5.04 1.90
N ALA A 34 -7.28 -5.85 2.78
CA ALA A 34 -6.35 -5.37 3.81
C ALA A 34 -5.10 -4.73 3.18
N TYR A 35 -4.54 -5.36 2.15
CA TYR A 35 -3.35 -4.85 1.46
C TYR A 35 -3.64 -3.53 0.73
N LEU A 36 -4.75 -3.42 0.01
CA LEU A 36 -5.17 -2.18 -0.64
C LEU A 36 -5.45 -1.06 0.38
N SER A 37 -6.12 -1.40 1.49
CA SER A 37 -6.36 -0.44 2.57
C SER A 37 -5.05 0.10 3.16
N ARG A 38 -4.03 -0.77 3.32
CA ARG A 38 -2.69 -0.33 3.75
C ARG A 38 -2.08 0.66 2.76
N LEU A 39 -2.07 0.33 1.47
CA LEU A 39 -1.48 1.21 0.45
C LEU A 39 -2.18 2.58 0.38
N HIS A 40 -3.51 2.62 0.44
CA HIS A 40 -4.24 3.88 0.48
C HIS A 40 -3.85 4.73 1.69
N ARG A 41 -3.78 4.13 2.88
CA ARG A 41 -3.36 4.83 4.10
C ARG A 41 -1.93 5.35 3.99
N GLU A 42 -1.03 4.59 3.38
CA GLU A 42 0.35 5.03 3.15
C GLU A 42 0.41 6.21 2.17
N ILE A 43 -0.37 6.19 1.08
CA ILE A 43 -0.50 7.33 0.14
C ILE A 43 -1.05 8.58 0.86
N GLU A 44 -2.09 8.44 1.67
CA GLU A 44 -2.65 9.55 2.46
C GLU A 44 -1.61 10.13 3.43
N ASN A 45 -0.81 9.26 4.08
CA ASN A 45 0.28 9.69 4.94
C ASN A 45 1.38 10.44 4.18
N LEU A 46 1.71 10.03 2.95
CA LEU A 46 2.65 10.76 2.09
C LEU A 46 2.11 12.16 1.75
N ALA A 47 0.83 12.25 1.36
CA ALA A 47 0.19 13.53 1.07
C ALA A 47 0.20 14.47 2.30
N LEU A 48 -0.06 13.94 3.49
CA LEU A 48 0.03 14.70 4.74
C LEU A 48 1.45 15.20 5.01
N GLN A 49 2.46 14.33 4.83
CA GLN A 49 3.86 14.71 5.01
C GLN A 49 4.30 15.81 4.03
N ILE A 50 3.87 15.72 2.77
CA ILE A 50 4.11 16.76 1.76
C ILE A 50 3.48 18.09 2.17
N SER A 51 2.23 18.07 2.67
CA SER A 51 1.56 19.28 3.17
C SER A 51 2.29 19.91 4.35
N LEU A 52 2.68 19.08 5.33
CA LEU A 52 3.48 19.51 6.48
C LEU A 52 4.81 20.13 6.07
N LEU A 53 5.49 19.49 5.12
CA LEU A 53 6.74 20.00 4.55
C LEU A 53 6.53 21.33 3.85
N ASN A 54 5.45 21.47 3.08
CA ASN A 54 5.16 22.73 2.39
C ASN A 54 4.90 23.89 3.36
N ASN A 55 4.20 23.61 4.46
CA ASN A 55 3.73 24.63 5.40
C ASN A 55 4.75 24.99 6.49
N HIS A 56 5.65 24.07 6.85
CA HIS A 56 6.52 24.23 8.03
C HIS A 56 8.02 24.16 7.74
N ALA A 57 8.46 23.82 6.52
CA ALA A 57 9.88 23.86 6.18
C ALA A 57 10.40 25.31 6.17
N ALA A 58 11.44 25.57 6.96
CA ALA A 58 12.04 26.90 7.05
C ALA A 58 12.84 27.30 5.80
N ASP A 59 13.46 26.33 5.13
CA ASP A 59 14.26 26.56 3.92
C ASP A 59 13.40 26.40 2.66
N SER A 60 12.93 27.51 2.11
CA SER A 60 12.05 27.51 0.94
C SER A 60 12.73 26.98 -0.32
N GLN A 61 14.05 27.12 -0.48
CA GLN A 61 14.74 26.67 -1.69
C GLN A 61 14.89 25.15 -1.69
N LYS A 62 15.34 24.56 -0.57
CA LYS A 62 15.42 23.10 -0.42
C LYS A 62 14.04 22.45 -0.50
N LYS A 63 13.03 23.09 0.09
CA LYS A 63 11.62 22.68 0.01
C LYS A 63 11.15 22.56 -1.44
N VAL A 64 11.29 23.63 -2.23
CA VAL A 64 10.88 23.63 -3.64
C VAL A 64 11.63 22.56 -4.43
N LYS A 65 12.95 22.45 -4.24
CA LYS A 65 13.76 21.43 -4.91
C LYS A 65 13.25 20.01 -4.63
N LEU A 66 12.96 19.69 -3.37
CA LEU A 66 12.45 18.37 -3.00
C LEU A 66 11.06 18.10 -3.59
N LEU A 67 10.16 19.09 -3.56
CA LEU A 67 8.82 18.93 -4.14
C LEU A 67 8.88 18.72 -5.66
N SER A 68 9.76 19.44 -6.35
CA SER A 68 10.02 19.22 -7.78
C SER A 68 10.54 17.80 -8.05
N GLN A 69 11.51 17.32 -7.25
CA GLN A 69 12.02 15.96 -7.39
C GLN A 69 10.94 14.90 -7.16
N ILE A 70 10.07 15.08 -6.16
CA ILE A 70 8.93 14.19 -5.92
C ILE A 70 8.00 14.16 -7.14
N LEU A 71 7.69 15.33 -7.71
CA LEU A 71 6.82 15.45 -8.87
C LEU A 71 7.41 14.72 -10.09
N GLU A 72 8.69 14.94 -10.39
CA GLU A 72 9.41 14.27 -11.49
C GLU A 72 9.32 12.74 -11.34
N ILE A 73 9.59 12.21 -10.15
CA ILE A 73 9.52 10.76 -9.87
C ILE A 73 8.10 10.21 -10.08
N LEU A 74 7.08 10.95 -9.66
CA LEU A 74 5.67 10.55 -9.84
C LEU A 74 5.26 10.57 -11.31
N GLU A 75 5.72 11.55 -12.08
CA GLU A 75 5.42 11.69 -13.52
C GLU A 75 6.12 10.62 -14.38
N GLU A 76 7.32 10.20 -13.99
CA GLU A 76 8.05 9.13 -14.69
C GLU A 76 7.40 7.74 -14.53
N ILE A 77 6.55 7.57 -13.50
CA ILE A 77 5.95 6.28 -13.21
C ILE A 77 4.80 5.96 -14.17
N GLN A 78 5.11 5.08 -15.11
CA GLN A 78 4.13 4.46 -15.98
C GLN A 78 3.48 3.26 -15.28
N ILE A 79 2.36 3.51 -14.60
CA ILE A 79 1.44 2.46 -14.17
C ILE A 79 0.43 2.26 -15.31
N ARG A 80 0.60 1.20 -16.08
CA ARG A 80 -0.44 0.74 -17.01
C ARG A 80 -1.27 -0.28 -16.27
N PRO A 81 -2.57 -0.02 -15.99
CA PRO A 81 -3.43 -1.01 -15.37
C PRO A 81 -3.72 -2.14 -16.36
N GLU A 82 -2.74 -3.02 -16.59
CA GLU A 82 -2.92 -4.22 -17.39
C GLU A 82 -3.49 -5.32 -16.51
N LYS A 83 -4.79 -5.62 -16.69
CA LYS A 83 -5.53 -6.80 -16.19
C LYS A 83 -4.96 -7.44 -14.90
N GLY A 84 -4.92 -6.70 -13.80
CA GLY A 84 -4.64 -7.26 -12.47
C GLY A 84 -3.22 -7.83 -12.27
N ARG A 85 -2.22 -7.37 -13.05
CA ARG A 85 -0.84 -7.84 -12.89
C ARG A 85 -0.27 -7.41 -11.54
N ARG A 86 0.11 -8.40 -10.71
CA ARG A 86 0.87 -8.24 -9.45
C ARG A 86 2.09 -7.31 -9.59
N LYS A 87 2.70 -7.24 -10.77
CA LYS A 87 3.89 -6.42 -11.05
C LYS A 87 3.61 -4.93 -10.87
N ASP A 88 2.46 -4.43 -11.31
CA ASP A 88 2.15 -3.00 -11.22
C ASP A 88 1.77 -2.60 -9.81
N LEU A 89 1.04 -3.46 -9.09
CA LEU A 89 0.78 -3.27 -7.67
C LEU A 89 2.08 -3.24 -6.85
N LYS A 90 3.04 -4.11 -7.15
CA LYS A 90 4.38 -4.08 -6.54
C LYS A 90 5.14 -2.79 -6.85
N LYS A 91 5.04 -2.24 -8.06
CA LYS A 91 5.67 -0.96 -8.40
C LYS A 91 5.09 0.17 -7.53
N ILE A 92 3.78 0.20 -7.33
CA ILE A 92 3.12 1.17 -6.45
C ILE A 92 3.65 1.04 -5.02
N ASP A 93 3.69 -0.18 -4.47
CA ASP A 93 4.20 -0.45 -3.12
C ASP A 93 5.67 -0.01 -2.96
N SER A 94 6.52 -0.33 -3.94
CA SER A 94 7.92 0.09 -3.94
C SER A 94 8.08 1.62 -4.04
N LEU A 95 7.26 2.28 -4.86
CA LEU A 95 7.25 3.74 -4.97
C LEU A 95 6.88 4.41 -3.64
N ILE A 96 5.81 3.92 -3.00
CA ILE A 96 5.35 4.43 -1.70
C ILE A 96 6.48 4.31 -0.67
N GLY A 97 7.14 3.15 -0.59
CA GLY A 97 8.28 2.94 0.29
C GLY A 97 9.43 3.91 0.01
N PHE A 98 9.81 4.07 -1.26
CA PHE A 98 10.86 4.98 -1.68
C PHE A 98 10.56 6.44 -1.31
N LEU A 99 9.35 6.94 -1.61
CA LEU A 99 8.95 8.31 -1.28
C LEU A 99 8.88 8.54 0.23
N SER A 100 8.44 7.55 1.00
CA SER A 100 8.42 7.61 2.46
C SER A 100 9.82 7.79 3.03
N GLU A 101 10.79 7.01 2.58
CA GLU A 101 12.19 7.15 3.02
C GLU A 101 12.78 8.50 2.62
N MET A 102 12.48 8.98 1.41
CA MET A 102 12.98 10.26 0.93
C MET A 102 12.44 11.42 1.76
N LEU A 103 11.13 11.42 2.07
CA LEU A 103 10.50 12.42 2.94
C LEU A 103 11.04 12.35 4.37
N GLU A 104 11.27 11.15 4.92
CA GLU A 104 11.84 11.01 6.26
C GLU A 104 13.26 11.60 6.35
N LYS A 105 14.12 11.29 5.37
CA LYS A 105 15.49 11.83 5.33
C LYS A 105 15.49 13.36 5.24
N ASN A 106 14.70 13.92 4.33
CA ASN A 106 14.67 15.37 4.10
C ASN A 106 13.93 16.15 5.20
N SER A 107 12.93 15.57 5.86
CA SER A 107 12.21 16.24 6.96
C SER A 107 13.11 16.53 8.17
N LYS A 108 14.05 15.62 8.47
CA LYS A 108 15.09 15.82 9.49
C LYS A 108 16.01 16.99 9.14
N GLU A 109 16.40 17.10 7.87
CA GLU A 109 17.25 18.18 7.37
C GLU A 109 16.54 19.55 7.34
N LEU A 110 15.24 19.54 7.04
CA LEU A 110 14.39 20.75 6.98
C LEU A 110 13.88 21.19 8.35
N LYS A 111 14.29 20.51 9.44
CA LYS A 111 13.92 20.80 10.84
C LYS A 111 12.41 20.92 11.05
N ILE A 112 11.63 20.11 10.33
CA ILE A 112 10.19 20.05 10.56
C ILE A 112 9.99 19.39 11.93
N SER A 113 9.44 20.16 12.88
CA SER A 113 9.29 19.68 14.26
C SER A 113 8.46 18.40 14.31
N SER A 114 9.02 17.35 14.91
CA SER A 114 8.35 16.07 15.15
C SER A 114 7.03 16.23 15.92
N PHE A 115 6.92 17.31 16.70
CA PHE A 115 5.71 17.69 17.44
C PHE A 115 4.54 18.05 16.53
N ILE A 116 4.78 18.77 15.42
CA ILE A 116 3.71 19.15 14.48
C ILE A 116 3.22 17.92 13.68
N ILE A 117 4.15 17.04 13.30
CA ILE A 117 3.83 15.75 12.66
C ILE A 117 2.99 14.88 13.58
N SER A 118 3.27 14.90 14.89
CA SER A 118 2.56 14.11 15.90
C SER A 118 1.15 14.66 16.20
N LEU A 119 1.00 15.99 16.26
CA LEU A 119 -0.29 16.65 16.50
C LEU A 119 -1.27 16.45 15.34
N GLN A 120 -0.83 16.57 14.10
CA GLN A 120 -1.74 16.40 12.96
C GLN A 120 -2.17 14.95 12.74
N LYS A 121 -1.38 13.96 13.17
CA LYS A 121 -1.78 12.54 13.15
C LYS A 121 -2.87 12.18 14.16
N GLN A 122 -3.12 13.01 15.18
CA GLN A 122 -4.15 12.79 16.20
C GLN A 122 -5.49 13.48 15.88
N ILE A 123 -5.54 14.35 14.87
CA ILE A 123 -6.71 15.18 14.54
C ILE A 123 -7.58 14.57 13.41
N LYS A 124 -7.21 13.40 12.87
CA LYS A 124 -8.00 12.65 11.88
C LYS A 124 -8.32 11.24 12.35
#